data_AF-A0AB34JNE4-F1
#
_entry.id   AF-A0AB34JNE4-F1
#
_cell.length_a   1.000
_cell.length_b   1.000
_cell.length_c   1.000
_cell.angle_alpha   90.00
_cell.angle_beta   90.00
_cell.angle_gamma   90.00
#
_symmetry.space_group_name_H-M   'P 1'
#
loop_
_entity.id
_entity.type
_entity.pdbx_description
1 polymer ?
#
loop_
_entity_poly.entity_id
_entity_poly.type
_entity_poly.pdbx_seq_one_letter_code
_entity_poly.pdbx_strand_id
1 'polypeptide(L)'
;MAFRSAAVALLLAAGGERVLAFTSLSQSKFGAQLDQIRQEMRGFPTTAQDRALGFLWTLPADPTSDAGLGGGIAYAWDPSVFTTVLPKFREDMFYVSWLGEKDLRSSGQRAFDSWAANHKHISFVDVTESCRALGYPTLTLADGSSLERPLEECPLVELTITTLSPSVSASSVESGSASSGEAAATAVPTYNSTFDFRYTNGETPRRVVNGVAAPREVIQTYKGVISLSPSLCWYLDSQFCSGFHELKKLGDPNTVQQVGIAILFLVWGAAMIGITIRLIRSFKKQLSMALRAGLHDRYQVFLEVFAKQSVLGTALRFVVILIPWPFYSSIFVSCWECYDFEAALTHEIGHILGLGHPDLVPKYDEFGTLTPGELDPSYTQFASNATNMYNALMAENTGAARIPNASHCYNIWDYVQPNLPPSVSGINSVTAIRPSIMESFTTHNPTVCISEDDLEGLNTLYPVCSGAIVTPICDKSDMNIGMLRMVSYVIFPAVVGLVLSIILHTSLHSKSQKDLKKAKAANLWLRAGRLSSQAARQSNATSFTQADSKLAAAKALDTPTGVEVTVM
;
A
#
# COMPACT_ATOMS: atom_id res chain seq x y z
N MET A 1 -5.47 -16.80 -5.33
CA MET A 1 -5.98 -16.96 -3.95
C MET A 1 -5.68 -18.33 -3.31
N ALA A 2 -5.46 -19.42 -4.06
CA ALA A 2 -5.22 -20.76 -3.46
C ALA A 2 -3.75 -21.10 -3.07
N PHE A 3 -2.77 -20.22 -3.33
CA PHE A 3 -1.35 -20.48 -2.99
C PHE A 3 -0.89 -19.90 -1.63
N ARG A 4 -1.77 -19.19 -0.90
CA ARG A 4 -1.45 -18.59 0.41
C ARG A 4 -1.69 -19.53 1.61
N SER A 5 -2.40 -20.65 1.42
CA SER A 5 -2.96 -21.41 2.56
C SER A 5 -2.06 -22.52 3.12
N ALA A 6 -1.02 -22.97 2.41
CA ALA A 6 -0.22 -24.13 2.86
C ALA A 6 1.03 -23.77 3.66
N ALA A 7 1.61 -22.57 3.48
CA ALA A 7 2.82 -22.15 4.20
C ALA A 7 2.52 -21.42 5.52
N VAL A 8 1.30 -20.89 5.70
CA VAL A 8 0.90 -20.11 6.88
C VAL A 8 0.23 -20.99 7.95
N ALA A 9 -0.36 -22.12 7.56
CA ALA A 9 -1.09 -23.00 8.48
C ALA A 9 -0.19 -23.84 9.41
N LEU A 10 1.12 -23.94 9.15
CA LEU A 10 2.04 -24.72 9.99
C LEU A 10 2.77 -23.88 11.07
N LEU A 11 2.46 -22.58 11.18
CA LEU A 11 3.04 -21.64 12.16
C LEU A 11 2.06 -21.18 13.25
N LEU A 12 0.82 -21.71 13.27
CA LEU A 12 -0.25 -21.23 14.16
C LEU A 12 -0.59 -22.15 15.34
N ALA A 13 0.32 -23.04 15.75
CA ALA A 13 0.07 -23.97 16.86
C ALA A 13 1.22 -24.05 17.89
N ALA A 14 1.90 -22.93 18.15
CA ALA A 14 2.74 -22.77 19.34
C ALA A 14 2.30 -21.48 20.06
N GLY A 15 1.38 -21.64 21.01
CA GLY A 15 1.02 -20.59 21.95
C GLY A 15 2.20 -20.29 22.87
N GLY A 16 2.83 -19.14 22.63
CA GLY A 16 3.60 -18.39 23.60
C GLY A 16 3.10 -16.96 23.51
N GLU A 17 2.40 -16.51 24.54
CA GLU A 17 1.87 -15.15 24.62
C GLU A 17 2.98 -14.11 24.62
N ARG A 18 2.58 -12.94 24.14
CA ARG A 18 3.43 -11.93 23.51
C ARG A 18 3.93 -10.93 24.53
N VAL A 19 5.07 -10.36 24.20
CA VAL A 19 5.75 -9.39 25.04
C VAL A 19 5.16 -8.02 24.87
N LEU A 20 5.37 -7.22 25.93
CA LEU A 20 4.79 -5.96 26.35
C LEU A 20 5.94 -4.95 26.71
N ALA A 21 5.90 -3.63 26.47
CA ALA A 21 6.96 -2.59 26.37
C ALA A 21 6.62 -1.42 25.41
N PHE A 22 5.94 -0.37 25.88
CA PHE A 22 5.65 0.90 25.20
C PHE A 22 6.58 2.02 25.69
N THR A 23 6.51 3.21 25.12
CA THR A 23 7.14 4.43 25.67
C THR A 23 6.14 5.59 25.69
N SER A 24 6.16 6.42 26.74
CA SER A 24 5.38 7.66 26.74
C SER A 24 6.17 8.82 26.12
N LEU A 25 5.47 9.80 25.56
CA LEU A 25 6.05 11.01 25.00
C LEU A 25 6.88 11.77 26.04
N SER A 26 6.44 11.78 27.31
CA SER A 26 7.17 12.43 28.40
C SER A 26 8.55 11.82 28.61
N GLN A 27 8.69 10.52 28.38
CA GLN A 27 9.98 9.84 28.51
C GLN A 27 10.85 9.99 27.26
N SER A 28 10.32 9.73 26.07
CA SER A 28 11.12 9.79 24.84
C SER A 28 11.58 11.21 24.54
N LYS A 29 10.70 12.21 24.75
CA LYS A 29 10.98 13.61 24.41
C LYS A 29 11.61 14.42 25.55
N PHE A 30 11.19 14.20 26.80
CA PHE A 30 11.62 15.04 27.93
C PHE A 30 12.47 14.29 28.99
N GLY A 31 12.73 13.00 28.79
CA GLY A 31 13.56 12.21 29.70
C GLY A 31 12.93 11.99 31.08
N ALA A 32 11.59 11.95 31.16
CA ALA A 32 10.86 11.64 32.39
C ALA A 32 11.30 10.29 32.98
N GLN A 33 11.48 10.24 34.31
CA GLN A 33 11.90 9.03 35.02
C GLN A 33 10.69 8.23 35.50
N LEU A 34 10.71 6.91 35.32
CA LEU A 34 9.63 6.02 35.77
C LEU A 34 9.31 6.19 37.27
N ASP A 35 10.32 6.32 38.13
CA ASP A 35 10.09 6.53 39.57
C ASP A 35 9.44 7.88 39.89
N GLN A 36 9.73 8.92 39.09
CA GLN A 36 9.08 10.22 39.23
C GLN A 36 7.63 10.16 38.76
N ILE A 37 7.39 9.50 37.63
CA ILE A 37 6.04 9.22 37.12
C ILE A 37 5.21 8.47 38.19
N ARG A 38 5.75 7.37 38.75
CA ARG A 38 5.08 6.60 39.81
C ARG A 38 4.74 7.47 41.02
N GLN A 39 5.68 8.29 41.49
CA GLN A 39 5.46 9.17 42.63
C GLN A 39 4.38 10.21 42.33
N GLU A 40 4.41 10.81 41.15
CA GLU A 40 3.41 11.77 40.72
C GLU A 40 2.01 11.16 40.64
N MET A 41 1.89 9.97 40.05
CA MET A 41 0.60 9.28 39.92
C MET A 41 0.01 8.86 41.27
N ARG A 42 0.83 8.79 42.33
CA ARG A 42 0.41 8.64 43.73
C ARG A 42 0.08 9.98 44.41
N GLY A 43 0.19 11.10 43.71
CA GLY A 43 -0.03 12.45 44.22
C GLY A 43 1.15 13.01 45.03
N PHE A 44 2.36 12.43 44.91
CA PHE A 44 3.55 12.99 45.54
C PHE A 44 4.21 14.04 44.62
N PRO A 45 4.77 15.13 45.20
CA PRO A 45 5.45 16.14 44.40
C PRO A 45 6.75 15.58 43.80
N THR A 46 6.94 15.77 42.50
CA THR A 46 8.21 15.55 41.80
C THR A 46 9.00 16.85 41.73
N THR A 47 10.32 16.76 41.61
CA THR A 47 11.22 17.92 41.67
C THR A 47 11.17 18.83 40.43
N ALA A 48 10.61 18.35 39.31
CA ALA A 48 10.49 19.10 38.06
C ALA A 48 9.19 18.71 37.32
N GLN A 49 8.37 19.69 36.91
CA GLN A 49 7.06 19.47 36.26
C GLN A 49 7.18 18.89 34.84
N ASP A 50 8.24 19.27 34.13
CA ASP A 50 8.67 18.82 32.80
C ASP A 50 9.16 17.36 32.79
N ARG A 51 9.56 16.82 33.94
CA ARG A 51 10.10 15.45 34.09
C ARG A 51 9.11 14.48 34.71
N ALA A 52 7.91 14.97 34.90
CA ALA A 52 6.76 14.26 35.43
C ALA A 52 5.95 13.65 34.26
N LEU A 53 4.98 12.78 34.55
CA LEU A 53 4.00 12.34 33.57
C LEU A 53 3.03 13.49 33.28
N GLY A 54 3.48 14.41 32.44
CA GLY A 54 2.66 15.46 31.83
C GLY A 54 2.31 15.13 30.38
N PHE A 55 1.69 16.08 29.69
CA PHE A 55 1.34 15.97 28.26
C PHE A 55 0.29 14.88 27.96
N LEU A 56 -0.56 14.61 28.96
CA LEU A 56 -1.74 13.75 28.81
C LEU A 56 -3.02 14.58 28.80
N TRP A 57 -4.07 14.03 28.20
CA TRP A 57 -5.42 14.58 28.33
C TRP A 57 -5.97 14.27 29.73
N THR A 58 -6.61 15.26 30.36
CA THR A 58 -7.23 15.03 31.67
C THR A 58 -8.41 14.06 31.56
N LEU A 59 -8.56 13.18 32.55
CA LEU A 59 -9.75 12.32 32.63
C LEU A 59 -10.97 13.09 33.13
N PRO A 60 -12.18 12.73 32.68
CA PRO A 60 -13.39 13.34 33.22
C PRO A 60 -13.56 13.04 34.70
N ALA A 61 -14.07 14.01 35.46
CA ALA A 61 -14.33 13.85 36.89
C ALA A 61 -15.40 12.80 37.18
N ASP A 62 -16.38 12.69 36.29
CA ASP A 62 -17.50 11.77 36.36
C ASP A 62 -18.06 11.54 34.94
N PRO A 63 -18.93 10.54 34.72
CA PRO A 63 -19.44 10.21 33.39
C PRO A 63 -20.25 11.31 32.68
N THR A 64 -20.62 12.39 33.37
CA THR A 64 -21.37 13.54 32.82
C THR A 64 -20.50 14.76 32.54
N SER A 65 -19.24 14.75 32.99
CA SER A 65 -18.26 15.80 32.74
C SER A 65 -17.83 15.79 31.27
N ASP A 66 -17.87 16.94 30.61
CA ASP A 66 -17.33 17.17 29.27
C ASP A 66 -15.84 17.58 29.27
N ALA A 67 -15.27 17.83 30.45
CA ALA A 67 -13.86 18.18 30.58
C ALA A 67 -12.91 17.06 30.14
N GLY A 68 -11.86 17.44 29.39
CA GLY A 68 -10.83 16.53 28.91
C GLY A 68 -11.40 15.44 28.00
N LEU A 69 -11.09 14.17 28.29
CA LEU A 69 -11.60 13.04 27.50
C LEU A 69 -13.12 12.81 27.64
N GLY A 70 -13.82 13.51 28.54
CA GLY A 70 -15.24 13.32 28.82
C GLY A 70 -16.25 13.90 27.81
N GLY A 71 -15.80 14.74 26.88
CA GLY A 71 -16.60 15.17 25.71
C GLY A 71 -16.18 14.47 24.41
N GLY A 72 -15.11 13.67 24.46
CA GLY A 72 -14.31 13.32 23.29
C GLY A 72 -13.37 14.45 22.87
N ILE A 73 -12.43 14.15 21.98
CA ILE A 73 -11.51 15.12 21.39
C ILE A 73 -12.12 15.62 20.09
N ALA A 74 -12.47 16.91 20.05
CA ALA A 74 -13.03 17.53 18.86
C ALA A 74 -11.93 17.87 17.84
N TYR A 75 -12.07 17.42 16.60
CA TYR A 75 -11.08 17.64 15.55
C TYR A 75 -11.67 18.28 14.29
N ALA A 76 -10.85 19.01 13.54
CA ALA A 76 -11.25 19.63 12.28
C ALA A 76 -10.17 19.51 11.21
N TRP A 77 -10.61 19.40 9.95
CA TRP A 77 -9.73 19.39 8.78
C TRP A 77 -9.54 20.79 8.22
N ASP A 78 -8.30 21.20 8.06
CA ASP A 78 -7.94 22.37 7.29
C ASP A 78 -8.19 22.11 5.78
N PRO A 79 -8.94 22.96 5.06
CA PRO A 79 -9.17 22.82 3.63
C PRO A 79 -7.89 22.69 2.79
N SER A 80 -6.77 23.23 3.27
CA SER A 80 -5.46 23.12 2.60
C SER A 80 -4.99 21.66 2.45
N VAL A 81 -5.42 20.76 3.34
CA VAL A 81 -5.12 19.32 3.23
C VAL A 81 -5.63 18.78 1.90
N PHE A 82 -6.87 19.12 1.53
CA PHE A 82 -7.48 18.60 0.32
C PHE A 82 -6.94 19.23 -0.96
N THR A 83 -6.37 20.44 -0.88
CA THR A 83 -5.78 21.11 -2.05
C THR A 83 -4.31 20.72 -2.26
N THR A 84 -3.59 20.37 -1.20
CA THR A 84 -2.13 20.11 -1.26
C THR A 84 -1.77 18.64 -1.15
N VAL A 85 -2.41 17.87 -0.27
CA VAL A 85 -2.09 16.47 0.01
C VAL A 85 -2.89 15.53 -0.89
N LEU A 86 -4.17 15.82 -1.17
CA LEU A 86 -5.00 14.97 -2.04
C LEU A 86 -4.37 14.72 -3.44
N PRO A 87 -3.75 15.71 -4.12
CA PRO A 87 -3.08 15.47 -5.41
C PRO A 87 -1.84 14.59 -5.33
N LYS A 88 -1.34 14.29 -4.13
CA LYS A 88 -0.16 13.45 -3.91
C LYS A 88 -0.49 11.97 -3.76
N PHE A 89 -1.78 11.62 -3.69
CA PHE A 89 -2.20 10.23 -3.72
C PHE A 89 -1.98 9.64 -5.11
N ARG A 90 -1.41 8.43 -5.16
CA ARG A 90 -1.16 7.71 -6.41
C ARG A 90 -2.33 6.85 -6.87
N GLU A 91 -3.56 7.14 -6.42
CA GLU A 91 -4.80 6.36 -6.66
C GLU A 91 -5.54 6.74 -7.93
N ASP A 92 -4.78 7.20 -8.92
CA ASP A 92 -5.30 7.49 -10.24
C ASP A 92 -5.51 6.22 -11.07
N MET A 93 -6.66 6.18 -11.75
CA MET A 93 -6.97 5.15 -12.74
C MET A 93 -7.11 5.85 -14.09
N PHE A 94 -6.20 5.53 -15.02
CA PHE A 94 -6.10 6.19 -16.33
C PHE A 94 -5.96 7.72 -16.22
N TYR A 95 -5.14 8.19 -15.26
CA TYR A 95 -4.89 9.62 -14.97
C TYR A 95 -6.12 10.39 -14.45
N VAL A 96 -7.19 9.68 -14.08
CA VAL A 96 -8.35 10.25 -13.39
C VAL A 96 -8.23 9.90 -11.91
N SER A 97 -8.18 10.92 -11.05
CA SER A 97 -8.26 10.72 -9.59
C SER A 97 -9.71 10.41 -9.21
N TRP A 98 -9.91 9.33 -8.47
CA TRP A 98 -11.23 8.93 -7.96
C TRP A 98 -11.40 9.30 -6.48
N LEU A 99 -10.31 9.75 -5.85
CA LEU A 99 -10.36 10.19 -4.46
C LEU A 99 -10.88 11.62 -4.38
N GLY A 100 -11.82 11.82 -3.47
CA GLY A 100 -12.24 13.15 -3.02
C GLY A 100 -11.90 13.40 -1.55
N GLU A 101 -12.28 14.61 -1.10
CA GLU A 101 -12.25 15.00 0.31
C GLU A 101 -12.94 13.97 1.22
N LYS A 102 -14.07 13.41 0.78
CA LYS A 102 -14.84 12.44 1.56
C LYS A 102 -14.06 11.15 1.85
N ASP A 103 -13.30 10.65 0.88
CA ASP A 103 -12.53 9.41 1.05
C ASP A 103 -11.39 9.63 2.04
N LEU A 104 -10.72 10.78 1.94
CA LEU A 104 -9.65 11.17 2.86
C LEU A 104 -10.17 11.37 4.29
N ARG A 105 -11.28 12.09 4.46
CA ARG A 105 -11.94 12.25 5.77
C ARG A 105 -12.41 10.91 6.34
N SER A 106 -12.93 10.02 5.51
CA SER A 106 -13.34 8.68 5.95
C SER A 106 -12.14 7.82 6.38
N SER A 107 -11.00 7.92 5.70
CA SER A 107 -9.78 7.22 6.13
C SER A 107 -9.23 7.80 7.44
N GLY A 108 -9.24 9.12 7.60
CA GLY A 108 -8.84 9.71 8.87
C GLY A 108 -9.78 9.40 10.03
N GLN A 109 -11.10 9.33 9.79
CA GLN A 109 -12.03 8.83 10.80
C GLN A 109 -11.67 7.41 11.26
N ARG A 110 -11.28 6.50 10.34
CA ARG A 110 -10.84 5.16 10.72
C ARG A 110 -9.56 5.17 11.55
N ALA A 111 -8.63 6.06 11.25
CA ALA A 111 -7.44 6.25 12.07
C ALA A 111 -7.79 6.68 13.51
N PHE A 112 -8.78 7.56 13.69
CA PHE A 112 -9.33 7.91 15.00
C PHE A 112 -10.05 6.72 15.67
N ASP A 113 -10.85 5.98 14.89
CA ASP A 113 -11.58 4.82 15.38
C ASP A 113 -10.64 3.70 15.86
N SER A 114 -9.45 3.55 15.26
CA SER A 114 -8.42 2.60 15.72
C SER A 114 -8.03 2.82 17.19
N TRP A 115 -8.07 4.05 17.69
CA TRP A 115 -7.83 4.36 19.11
C TRP A 115 -9.12 4.32 19.93
N ALA A 116 -10.19 4.95 19.44
CA ALA A 116 -11.46 5.02 20.16
C ALA A 116 -12.12 3.65 20.38
N ALA A 117 -12.04 2.74 19.40
CA ALA A 117 -12.55 1.38 19.54
C ALA A 117 -11.81 0.57 20.62
N ASN A 118 -10.61 1.00 21.00
CA ASN A 118 -9.74 0.32 21.96
C ASN A 118 -9.74 0.95 23.36
N HIS A 119 -10.53 2.00 23.58
CA HIS A 119 -10.59 2.65 24.89
C HIS A 119 -11.95 3.29 25.17
N LYS A 120 -12.53 2.98 26.33
CA LYS A 120 -13.92 3.37 26.68
C LYS A 120 -14.16 4.88 26.77
N HIS A 121 -13.14 5.64 27.16
CA HIS A 121 -13.26 7.09 27.38
C HIS A 121 -12.63 7.92 26.27
N ILE A 122 -12.01 7.31 25.26
CA ILE A 122 -11.45 8.07 24.14
C ILE A 122 -12.46 8.00 23.01
N SER A 123 -12.92 9.16 22.57
CA SER A 123 -13.75 9.33 21.40
C SER A 123 -13.28 10.56 20.65
N PHE A 124 -13.57 10.61 19.36
CA PHE A 124 -13.21 11.73 18.50
C PHE A 124 -14.45 12.25 17.78
N VAL A 125 -14.57 13.56 17.66
CA VAL A 125 -15.74 14.21 17.06
C VAL A 125 -15.29 15.15 15.96
N ASP A 126 -15.70 14.87 14.71
CA ASP A 126 -15.43 15.76 13.59
C ASP A 126 -16.31 17.03 13.68
N VAL A 127 -15.68 18.17 13.96
CA VAL A 127 -16.33 19.48 14.04
C VAL A 127 -16.01 20.38 12.84
N THR A 128 -15.47 19.82 11.75
CA THR A 128 -15.06 20.59 10.56
C THR A 128 -16.20 21.44 10.00
N GLU A 129 -17.40 20.86 9.84
CA GLU A 129 -18.56 21.59 9.32
C GLU A 129 -19.09 22.63 10.32
N SER A 130 -19.01 22.33 11.61
CA SER A 130 -19.40 23.27 12.68
C SER A 130 -18.48 24.48 12.70
N CYS A 131 -17.16 24.28 12.61
CA CYS A 131 -16.20 25.37 12.48
C CYS A 131 -16.39 26.17 11.18
N ARG A 132 -16.70 25.49 10.06
CA ARG A 132 -17.04 26.15 8.79
C ARG A 132 -18.28 27.02 8.90
N ALA A 133 -19.32 26.54 9.59
CA ALA A 133 -20.54 27.32 9.85
C ALA A 133 -20.27 28.56 10.75
N LEU A 134 -19.26 28.49 11.62
CA LEU A 134 -18.76 29.64 12.39
C LEU A 134 -17.84 30.56 11.58
N GLY A 135 -17.52 30.22 10.32
CA GLY A 135 -16.70 30.98 9.38
C GLY A 135 -15.19 30.68 9.44
N TYR A 136 -14.79 29.48 9.84
CA TYR A 136 -13.38 29.04 9.85
C TYR A 136 -13.10 28.06 8.69
N PRO A 137 -11.90 28.11 8.07
CA PRO A 137 -10.86 29.11 8.26
C PRO A 137 -11.15 30.42 7.52
N THR A 138 -12.23 30.52 6.75
CA THR A 138 -12.53 31.73 5.96
C THR A 138 -13.91 32.26 6.28
N LEU A 139 -13.97 33.50 6.77
CA LEU A 139 -15.22 34.22 7.02
C LEU A 139 -15.52 35.15 5.84
N THR A 140 -16.61 34.90 5.11
CA THR A 140 -17.09 35.81 4.07
C THR A 140 -17.90 36.93 4.72
N LEU A 141 -17.41 38.16 4.57
CA LEU A 141 -18.05 39.38 5.07
C LEU A 141 -19.18 39.84 4.14
N ALA A 142 -20.07 40.70 4.65
CA ALA A 142 -21.25 41.17 3.91
C ALA A 142 -20.91 41.97 2.64
N ASP A 143 -19.69 42.52 2.56
CA ASP A 143 -19.18 43.23 1.39
C ASP A 143 -18.56 42.30 0.33
N GLY A 144 -18.55 40.98 0.58
CA GLY A 144 -17.96 39.96 -0.28
C GLY A 144 -16.46 39.74 -0.06
N SER A 145 -15.82 40.46 0.85
CA SER A 145 -14.43 40.20 1.23
C SER A 145 -14.32 38.97 2.13
N SER A 146 -13.15 38.33 2.14
CA SER A 146 -12.86 37.14 2.94
C SER A 146 -11.81 37.46 4.00
N LEU A 147 -12.11 37.17 5.26
CA LEU A 147 -11.14 37.19 6.36
C LEU A 147 -10.65 35.77 6.63
N GLU A 148 -9.35 35.55 6.44
CA GLU A 148 -8.69 34.30 6.85
C GLU A 148 -8.49 34.30 8.37
N ARG A 149 -8.89 33.19 9.00
CA ARG A 149 -8.75 32.91 10.42
C ARG A 149 -8.15 31.51 10.56
N PRO A 150 -7.07 31.33 11.34
CA PRO A 150 -6.51 30.01 11.59
C PRO A 150 -7.60 29.06 12.11
N LEU A 151 -7.66 27.85 11.56
CA LEU A 151 -8.66 26.86 12.01
C LEU A 151 -8.48 26.52 13.50
N GLU A 152 -7.25 26.56 14.00
CA GLU A 152 -6.88 26.36 15.41
C GLU A 152 -7.54 27.34 16.40
N GLU A 153 -7.98 28.50 15.90
CA GLU A 153 -8.72 29.50 16.68
C GLU A 153 -10.23 29.21 16.76
N CYS A 154 -10.74 28.19 16.06
CA CYS A 154 -12.12 27.76 16.22
C CYS A 154 -12.33 27.30 17.67
N PRO A 155 -13.33 27.82 18.40
CA PRO A 155 -13.52 27.48 19.82
C PRO A 155 -13.98 26.03 20.03
N LEU A 156 -14.44 25.37 18.97
CA LEU A 156 -14.88 23.98 19.01
C LEU A 156 -13.75 22.98 18.73
N VAL A 157 -12.61 23.43 18.18
CA VAL A 157 -11.53 22.52 17.77
C VAL A 157 -10.50 22.37 18.88
N GLU A 158 -10.17 21.12 19.17
CA GLU A 158 -9.05 20.75 20.04
C GLU A 158 -7.89 20.20 19.21
N LEU A 159 -8.18 19.45 18.15
CA LEU A 159 -7.20 18.86 17.25
C LEU A 159 -7.37 19.34 15.81
N THR A 160 -6.35 20.00 15.25
CA THR A 160 -6.38 20.45 13.85
C THR A 160 -5.57 19.50 12.97
N ILE A 161 -6.15 19.04 11.86
CA ILE A 161 -5.43 18.31 10.82
C ILE A 161 -5.13 19.28 9.69
N THR A 162 -3.86 19.54 9.44
CA THR A 162 -3.39 20.52 8.47
C THR A 162 -2.20 20.00 7.66
N THR A 163 -1.58 20.88 6.89
CA THR A 163 -0.44 20.59 6.03
C THR A 163 0.81 21.23 6.60
N LEU A 164 1.95 20.57 6.46
CA LEU A 164 3.23 21.16 6.85
C LEU A 164 3.46 22.44 6.03
N SER A 165 3.56 23.58 6.73
CA SER A 165 3.92 24.85 6.10
C SER A 165 5.35 24.74 5.56
N PRO A 166 5.61 25.04 4.27
CA PRO A 166 6.94 24.92 3.66
C PRO A 166 8.05 25.73 4.37
N SER A 167 7.66 26.76 5.13
CA SER A 167 8.56 27.61 5.92
C SER A 167 9.00 27.01 7.25
N VAL A 168 8.24 26.04 7.80
CA VAL A 168 8.47 25.44 9.12
C VAL A 168 9.35 24.17 9.01
N SER A 169 9.37 23.56 7.82
CA SER A 169 10.19 22.38 7.48
C SER A 169 11.70 22.58 7.62
N ALA A 170 12.18 23.82 7.73
CA ALA A 170 13.62 24.14 7.79
C ALA A 170 14.15 24.48 9.20
N SER A 171 13.28 24.71 10.19
CA SER A 171 13.70 25.34 11.45
C SER A 171 13.13 24.71 12.74
N SER A 172 12.20 23.76 12.66
CA SER A 172 11.61 23.15 13.87
C SER A 172 11.42 21.62 13.80
N VAL A 173 11.94 20.96 12.76
CA VAL A 173 12.17 19.51 12.85
C VAL A 173 13.42 19.35 13.72
N GLU A 174 13.18 19.29 15.03
CA GLU A 174 14.18 19.13 16.06
C GLU A 174 15.10 17.94 15.73
N SER A 175 16.35 18.32 15.54
CA SER A 175 17.56 17.49 15.52
C SER A 175 17.50 16.32 16.49
N GLY A 176 17.39 15.09 15.96
CA GLY A 176 17.31 13.90 16.82
C GLY A 176 17.66 12.54 16.22
N SER A 177 17.67 12.30 14.91
CA SER A 177 18.17 11.00 14.39
C SER A 177 18.60 11.02 12.93
N ALA A 178 19.70 10.32 12.66
CA ALA A 178 20.50 10.35 11.45
C ALA A 178 19.89 9.54 10.28
N SER A 179 18.72 9.96 9.80
CA SER A 179 18.33 9.77 8.42
C SER A 179 17.60 11.01 7.95
N SER A 180 18.20 11.73 7.00
CA SER A 180 17.76 13.03 6.45
C SER A 180 16.45 12.98 5.65
N GLY A 181 15.46 12.22 6.10
CA GLY A 181 14.16 12.06 5.47
C GLY A 181 13.17 13.11 5.98
N GLU A 182 12.37 13.65 5.07
CA GLU A 182 11.19 14.45 5.43
C GLU A 182 10.17 13.55 6.15
N ALA A 183 9.66 13.99 7.30
CA ALA A 183 8.61 13.27 8.03
C ALA A 183 7.32 13.22 7.21
N ALA A 184 6.67 12.05 7.16
CA ALA A 184 5.39 11.87 6.45
C ALA A 184 4.29 12.72 7.06
N ALA A 185 4.17 12.65 8.38
CA ALA A 185 3.30 13.47 9.19
C ALA A 185 4.01 13.82 10.49
N THR A 186 3.48 14.80 11.21
CA THR A 186 3.97 15.19 12.54
C THR A 186 2.81 15.63 13.42
N ALA A 187 2.75 15.13 14.64
CA ALA A 187 1.85 15.59 15.68
C ALA A 187 2.58 16.49 16.68
N VAL A 188 2.01 17.66 16.93
CA VAL A 188 2.48 18.60 17.94
C VAL A 188 1.37 18.81 18.97
N PRO A 189 1.42 18.13 20.12
CA PRO A 189 0.49 18.41 21.21
C PRO A 189 0.77 19.80 21.77
N THR A 190 -0.31 20.54 22.06
CA THR A 190 -0.27 21.83 22.73
C THR A 190 -0.68 21.65 24.18
N TYR A 191 0.16 22.16 25.06
CA TYR A 191 0.07 21.93 26.48
C TYR A 191 -0.18 23.22 27.25
N ASN A 192 -0.86 23.10 28.38
CA ASN A 192 -0.98 24.16 29.37
C ASN A 192 -0.79 23.61 30.78
N SER A 193 -0.51 24.53 31.70
CA SER A 193 -0.43 24.20 33.11
C SER A 193 -1.81 24.34 33.76
N THR A 194 -2.20 23.38 34.61
CA THR A 194 -3.50 23.37 35.29
C THR A 194 -3.41 22.80 36.70
N PHE A 195 -4.35 23.18 37.57
CA PHE A 195 -4.56 22.59 38.89
C PHE A 195 -5.70 21.56 38.90
N ASP A 196 -6.50 21.53 37.84
CA ASP A 196 -7.70 20.71 37.73
C ASP A 196 -7.46 19.41 36.94
N PHE A 197 -6.19 19.13 36.62
CA PHE A 197 -5.82 17.85 36.01
C PHE A 197 -6.26 16.71 36.93
N ARG A 198 -6.80 15.67 36.33
CA ARG A 198 -7.15 14.44 37.04
C ARG A 198 -6.27 13.33 36.53
N TYR A 199 -5.52 12.75 37.46
CA TYR A 199 -4.78 11.53 37.21
C TYR A 199 -5.75 10.40 36.89
N THR A 200 -5.16 9.31 36.46
CA THR A 200 -5.85 8.08 36.10
C THR A 200 -6.68 7.46 37.22
N ASN A 201 -6.37 7.80 38.46
CA ASN A 201 -7.09 7.38 39.65
C ASN A 201 -8.21 8.34 40.09
N GLY A 202 -8.45 9.42 39.32
CA GLY A 202 -9.43 10.46 39.61
C GLY A 202 -8.95 11.52 40.60
N GLU A 203 -7.80 11.33 41.24
CA GLU A 203 -7.20 12.30 42.15
C GLU A 203 -6.62 13.49 41.38
N THR A 204 -6.57 14.64 42.06
CA THR A 204 -5.89 15.83 41.54
C THR A 204 -4.45 15.91 42.05
N PRO A 205 -3.53 16.50 41.28
CA PRO A 205 -2.18 16.78 41.73
C PRO A 205 -2.16 17.56 43.04
N ARG A 206 -1.46 17.02 44.03
CA ARG A 206 -1.25 17.66 45.32
C ARG A 206 0.24 17.75 45.62
N ARG A 207 0.60 18.79 46.37
CA ARG A 207 1.91 18.95 47.00
C ARG A 207 1.72 19.05 48.50
N VAL A 208 2.67 18.55 49.28
CA VAL A 208 2.67 18.71 50.74
C VAL A 208 3.52 19.92 51.09
N VAL A 209 2.90 20.96 51.65
CA VAL A 209 3.58 22.17 52.15
C VAL A 209 3.37 22.22 53.65
N ASN A 210 4.45 22.10 54.43
CA ASN A 210 4.40 22.08 55.90
C ASN A 210 3.43 21.02 56.48
N GLY A 211 3.36 19.85 55.87
CA GLY A 211 2.45 18.77 56.28
C GLY A 211 1.00 18.93 55.82
N VAL A 212 0.66 20.00 55.09
CA VAL A 212 -0.68 20.23 54.54
C VAL A 212 -0.69 19.96 53.04
N ALA A 213 -1.64 19.15 52.56
CA ALA A 213 -1.85 18.93 51.15
C ALA A 213 -2.47 20.17 50.48
N ALA A 214 -1.82 20.70 49.45
CA ALA A 214 -2.28 21.82 48.65
C ALA A 214 -2.31 21.42 47.16
N PRO A 215 -3.18 22.02 46.32
CA PRO A 215 -3.16 21.79 44.89
C PRO A 215 -1.78 22.06 44.28
N ARG A 216 -1.40 21.23 43.31
CA ARG A 216 -0.19 21.35 42.52
C ARG A 216 -0.57 21.58 41.07
N GLU A 217 0.22 22.40 40.40
CA GLU A 217 0.11 22.61 38.97
C GLU A 217 0.85 21.50 38.20
N VAL A 218 0.23 20.98 37.14
CA VAL A 218 0.81 19.98 36.22
C VAL A 218 0.54 20.39 34.78
N ILE A 219 1.32 19.82 33.86
CA ILE A 219 1.21 20.07 32.43
C ILE A 219 0.23 19.05 31.83
N GLN A 220 -0.85 19.53 31.22
CA GLN A 220 -1.80 18.71 30.46
C GLN A 220 -1.77 19.06 28.98
N THR A 221 -2.14 18.10 28.14
CA THR A 221 -2.48 18.34 26.74
C THR A 221 -3.95 18.77 26.67
N TYR A 222 -4.21 19.84 25.93
CA TYR A 222 -5.58 20.36 25.74
C TYR A 222 -5.89 20.70 24.28
N LYS A 223 -4.86 20.76 23.43
CA LYS A 223 -4.97 20.96 21.99
C LYS A 223 -3.88 20.20 21.26
N GLY A 224 -3.96 20.11 19.94
CA GLY A 224 -2.88 19.57 19.12
C GLY A 224 -3.04 19.91 17.64
N VAL A 225 -1.94 19.74 16.91
CA VAL A 225 -1.91 19.90 15.45
C VAL A 225 -1.25 18.68 14.85
N ILE A 226 -1.93 18.04 13.90
CA ILE A 226 -1.35 17.01 13.04
C ILE A 226 -1.09 17.63 11.68
N SER A 227 0.15 17.65 11.25
CA SER A 227 0.57 18.22 9.98
C SER A 227 1.01 17.12 9.02
N LEU A 228 0.44 17.11 7.82
CA LEU A 228 0.74 16.15 6.76
C LEU A 228 1.74 16.76 5.76
N SER A 229 2.73 15.99 5.33
CA SER A 229 3.67 16.47 4.30
C SER A 229 2.96 16.65 2.95
N PRO A 230 3.06 17.86 2.35
CA PRO A 230 2.56 18.11 1.02
C PRO A 230 3.56 17.69 -0.08
N SER A 231 4.76 17.23 0.27
CA SER A 231 5.81 16.86 -0.70
C SER A 231 5.81 15.36 -1.00
N LEU A 232 5.42 14.55 0.00
CA LEU A 232 5.47 13.10 -0.05
C LEU A 232 4.26 12.52 -0.77
N CYS A 233 4.43 11.31 -1.32
CA CYS A 233 3.33 10.61 -1.97
C CYS A 233 2.61 9.68 -1.00
N TRP A 234 1.31 9.47 -1.26
CA TRP A 234 0.41 8.78 -0.35
C TRP A 234 -0.38 7.66 -1.06
N TYR A 235 -0.87 6.71 -0.26
CA TYR A 235 -1.88 5.74 -0.65
C TYR A 235 -2.83 5.46 0.54
N LEU A 236 -4.03 4.95 0.27
CA LEU A 236 -5.06 4.59 1.25
C LEU A 236 -5.18 3.07 1.46
N ASP A 237 -5.02 2.24 0.43
CA ASP A 237 -5.26 0.78 0.52
C ASP A 237 -4.12 -0.02 1.18
N SER A 238 -4.05 0.07 2.51
CA SER A 238 -3.10 -0.66 3.38
C SER A 238 -3.19 -2.17 3.23
N GLN A 239 -4.40 -2.72 3.09
CA GLN A 239 -4.63 -4.15 2.99
C GLN A 239 -4.02 -4.71 1.69
N PHE A 240 -4.22 -4.03 0.57
CA PHE A 240 -3.60 -4.42 -0.69
C PHE A 240 -2.08 -4.28 -0.65
N CYS A 241 -1.57 -3.14 -0.14
CA CYS A 241 -0.14 -2.89 -0.09
C CYS A 241 0.62 -3.74 0.94
N SER A 242 -0.07 -4.34 1.93
CA SER A 242 0.54 -5.20 2.96
C SER A 242 1.46 -6.29 2.41
N GLY A 243 1.11 -6.90 1.26
CA GLY A 243 1.95 -7.91 0.62
C GLY A 243 3.29 -7.37 0.10
N PHE A 244 3.33 -6.10 -0.32
CA PHE A 244 4.58 -5.45 -0.72
C PHE A 244 5.44 -5.11 0.50
N HIS A 245 4.82 -4.71 1.60
CA HIS A 245 5.52 -4.45 2.85
C HIS A 245 6.14 -5.71 3.46
N GLU A 246 5.47 -6.86 3.36
CA GLU A 246 6.09 -8.15 3.72
C GLU A 246 7.28 -8.49 2.82
N LEU A 247 7.25 -8.13 1.53
CA LEU A 247 8.42 -8.30 0.65
C LEU A 247 9.58 -7.39 1.07
N LYS A 248 9.31 -6.16 1.54
CA LYS A 248 10.36 -5.24 2.05
C LYS A 248 11.10 -5.85 3.25
N LYS A 249 10.45 -6.69 4.05
CA LYS A 249 11.06 -7.36 5.21
C LYS A 249 12.04 -8.49 4.84
N LEU A 250 12.08 -8.93 3.58
CA LEU A 250 12.97 -10.03 3.15
C LEU A 250 14.45 -9.63 3.08
N GLY A 251 14.78 -8.35 3.13
CA GLY A 251 16.15 -7.85 3.07
C GLY A 251 16.18 -6.32 3.08
N ASP A 252 17.26 -5.74 2.57
CA ASP A 252 17.31 -4.30 2.33
C ASP A 252 16.23 -3.89 1.31
N PRO A 253 15.31 -2.96 1.64
CA PRO A 253 14.21 -2.56 0.77
C PRO A 253 14.68 -2.09 -0.60
N ASN A 254 15.77 -1.32 -0.70
CA ASN A 254 16.28 -0.86 -1.99
C ASN A 254 16.75 -2.04 -2.86
N THR A 255 17.41 -3.02 -2.25
CA THR A 255 17.86 -4.24 -2.92
C THR A 255 16.69 -5.08 -3.40
N VAL A 256 15.69 -5.32 -2.55
CA VAL A 256 14.49 -6.09 -2.93
C VAL A 256 13.73 -5.38 -4.06
N GLN A 257 13.65 -4.04 -4.01
CA GLN A 257 13.05 -3.22 -5.06
C GLN A 257 13.78 -3.44 -6.40
N GLN A 258 15.11 -3.27 -6.41
CA GLN A 258 15.92 -3.41 -7.62
C GLN A 258 15.82 -4.81 -8.22
N VAL A 259 15.82 -5.86 -7.39
CA VAL A 259 15.62 -7.24 -7.84
C VAL A 259 14.23 -7.41 -8.46
N GLY A 260 13.18 -6.89 -7.82
CA GLY A 260 11.81 -6.92 -8.34
C GLY A 260 11.68 -6.22 -9.70
N ILE A 261 12.24 -5.01 -9.82
CA ILE A 261 12.30 -4.22 -11.06
C ILE A 261 13.07 -4.98 -12.14
N ALA A 262 14.25 -5.51 -11.81
CA ALA A 262 15.09 -6.25 -12.74
C ALA A 262 14.36 -7.48 -13.30
N ILE A 263 13.70 -8.27 -12.44
CA ILE A 263 12.91 -9.44 -12.87
C ILE A 263 11.77 -9.00 -13.81
N LEU A 264 11.01 -7.97 -13.41
CA LEU A 264 9.87 -7.46 -14.18
C LEU A 264 10.30 -7.01 -15.59
N PHE A 265 11.36 -6.21 -15.68
CA PHE A 265 11.82 -5.66 -16.95
C PHE A 265 12.73 -6.60 -17.76
N LEU A 266 13.35 -7.61 -17.15
CA LEU A 266 14.04 -8.68 -17.87
C LEU A 266 13.03 -9.54 -18.63
N VAL A 267 11.91 -9.90 -18.01
CA VAL A 267 10.82 -10.64 -18.66
C VAL A 267 10.22 -9.82 -19.81
N TRP A 268 9.97 -8.53 -19.58
CA TRP A 268 9.53 -7.59 -20.62
C TRP A 268 10.54 -7.48 -21.77
N GLY A 269 11.82 -7.28 -21.46
CA GLY A 269 12.90 -7.15 -22.43
C GLY A 269 13.07 -8.41 -23.28
N ALA A 270 12.98 -9.60 -22.67
CA ALA A 270 13.01 -10.87 -23.38
C ALA A 270 11.84 -11.02 -24.36
N ALA A 271 10.63 -10.58 -23.96
CA ALA A 271 9.47 -10.58 -24.86
C ALA A 271 9.64 -9.60 -26.02
N MET A 272 10.17 -8.39 -25.76
CA MET A 272 10.46 -7.38 -26.77
C MET A 272 11.52 -7.87 -27.76
N ILE A 273 12.64 -8.43 -27.29
CA ILE A 273 13.67 -9.05 -28.13
C ILE A 273 13.05 -10.18 -28.97
N GLY A 274 12.23 -11.03 -28.36
CA GLY A 274 11.53 -12.12 -29.04
C GLY A 274 10.62 -11.63 -30.18
N ILE A 275 9.96 -10.48 -30.00
CA ILE A 275 9.15 -9.83 -31.04
C ILE A 275 10.02 -9.20 -32.11
N THR A 276 11.06 -8.46 -31.72
CA THR A 276 11.98 -7.81 -32.64
C THR A 276 12.67 -8.82 -33.55
N ILE A 277 13.16 -9.95 -33.03
CA ILE A 277 13.75 -11.03 -33.83
C ILE A 277 12.74 -11.55 -34.87
N ARG A 278 11.45 -11.65 -34.50
CA ARG A 278 10.40 -12.10 -35.41
C ARG A 278 10.06 -11.07 -36.48
N LEU A 279 9.99 -9.79 -36.11
CA LEU A 279 9.80 -8.69 -37.05
C LEU A 279 10.97 -8.60 -38.03
N ILE A 280 12.21 -8.73 -37.56
CA ILE A 280 13.42 -8.77 -38.41
C ILE A 280 13.36 -9.97 -39.36
N ARG A 281 13.00 -11.17 -38.88
CA ARG A 281 12.85 -12.35 -39.75
C ARG A 281 11.75 -12.14 -40.80
N SER A 282 10.63 -11.52 -40.42
CA SER A 282 9.55 -11.16 -41.35
C SER A 282 10.04 -10.16 -42.39
N PHE A 283 10.76 -9.12 -41.98
CA PHE A 283 11.30 -8.09 -42.86
C PHE A 283 12.37 -8.65 -43.80
N LYS A 284 13.28 -9.51 -43.31
CA LYS A 284 14.28 -10.19 -44.14
C LYS A 284 13.61 -11.07 -45.19
N LYS A 285 12.56 -11.80 -44.82
CA LYS A 285 11.77 -12.58 -45.78
C LYS A 285 11.15 -11.66 -46.83
N GLN A 286 10.50 -10.56 -46.42
CA GLN A 286 9.96 -9.55 -47.33
C GLN A 286 11.01 -8.95 -48.27
N LEU A 287 12.19 -8.58 -47.75
CA LEU A 287 13.28 -8.00 -48.53
C LEU A 287 13.84 -9.00 -49.55
N SER A 288 13.92 -10.29 -49.21
CA SER A 288 14.37 -11.34 -50.14
C SER A 288 13.43 -11.54 -51.33
N MET A 289 12.14 -11.17 -51.20
CA MET A 289 11.20 -11.15 -52.32
C MET A 289 11.19 -9.81 -53.06
N ALA A 290 11.85 -8.79 -52.52
CA ALA A 290 11.74 -7.41 -52.96
C ALA A 290 12.90 -6.99 -53.87
N LEU A 291 12.81 -7.43 -55.13
CA LEU A 291 13.10 -6.56 -56.28
C LEU A 291 11.89 -6.40 -57.23
N ARG A 292 10.80 -7.19 -57.08
CA ARG A 292 9.62 -7.13 -57.97
C ARG A 292 8.23 -7.23 -57.29
N ALA A 293 8.13 -7.46 -55.98
CA ALA A 293 6.85 -7.72 -55.32
C ALA A 293 6.13 -6.45 -54.81
N GLY A 294 4.80 -6.41 -54.98
CA GLY A 294 3.93 -5.29 -54.58
C GLY A 294 3.65 -5.23 -53.07
N LEU A 295 3.01 -4.15 -52.61
CA LEU A 295 2.67 -3.94 -51.20
C LEU A 295 1.79 -5.08 -50.64
N HIS A 296 0.88 -5.61 -51.45
CA HIS A 296 -0.01 -6.72 -51.09
C HIS A 296 0.78 -8.00 -50.78
N ASP A 297 1.79 -8.32 -51.57
CA ASP A 297 2.62 -9.52 -51.39
C ASP A 297 3.43 -9.45 -50.08
N ARG A 298 3.94 -8.25 -49.75
CA ARG A 298 4.65 -8.01 -48.48
C ARG A 298 3.74 -8.23 -47.28
N TYR A 299 2.49 -7.76 -47.36
CA TYR A 299 1.49 -7.98 -46.33
C TYR A 299 1.13 -9.46 -46.18
N GLN A 300 0.95 -10.20 -47.28
CA GLN A 300 0.68 -11.65 -47.22
C GLN A 300 1.79 -12.43 -46.52
N VAL A 301 3.04 -12.10 -46.80
CA VAL A 301 4.20 -12.76 -46.19
C VAL A 301 4.29 -12.45 -44.69
N PHE A 302 3.98 -11.22 -44.30
CA PHE A 302 3.87 -10.85 -42.89
C PHE A 302 2.81 -11.71 -42.19
N LEU A 303 1.61 -11.79 -42.79
CA LEU A 303 0.52 -12.61 -42.27
C LEU A 303 0.90 -14.10 -42.17
N GLU A 304 1.65 -14.64 -43.13
CA GLU A 304 2.13 -16.03 -43.09
C GLU A 304 3.06 -16.29 -41.90
N VAL A 305 3.94 -15.34 -41.57
CA VAL A 305 4.83 -15.43 -40.39
C VAL A 305 4.03 -15.40 -39.09
N PHE A 306 2.98 -14.58 -39.03
CA PHE A 306 2.10 -14.50 -37.86
C PHE A 306 1.19 -15.73 -37.71
N ALA A 307 0.70 -16.30 -38.82
CA ALA A 307 -0.16 -17.48 -38.81
C ALA A 307 0.54 -18.74 -38.26
N LYS A 308 1.87 -18.78 -38.26
CA LYS A 308 2.67 -19.87 -37.65
C LYS A 308 2.79 -19.76 -36.14
N GLN A 309 2.31 -18.67 -35.53
CA GLN A 309 2.38 -18.49 -34.09
C GLN A 309 1.15 -19.08 -33.40
N SER A 310 1.33 -19.61 -32.20
CA SER A 310 0.18 -20.01 -31.38
C SER A 310 -0.57 -18.77 -30.88
N VAL A 311 -1.90 -18.86 -30.82
CA VAL A 311 -2.78 -17.82 -30.24
C VAL A 311 -2.33 -17.49 -28.83
N LEU A 312 -2.17 -18.53 -27.98
CA LEU A 312 -1.71 -18.37 -26.60
C LEU A 312 -0.35 -17.67 -26.53
N GLY A 313 0.60 -18.03 -27.41
CA GLY A 313 1.92 -17.40 -27.42
C GLY A 313 1.88 -15.93 -27.86
N THR A 314 0.98 -15.55 -28.76
CA THR A 314 0.78 -14.15 -29.15
C THR A 314 0.07 -13.37 -28.03
N ALA A 315 -0.95 -13.93 -27.39
CA ALA A 315 -1.62 -13.33 -26.24
C ALA A 315 -0.65 -13.09 -25.07
N LEU A 316 0.16 -14.08 -24.69
CA LEU A 316 1.17 -13.94 -23.63
C LEU A 316 2.19 -12.83 -23.94
N ARG A 317 2.56 -12.65 -25.20
CA ARG A 317 3.44 -11.55 -25.61
C ARG A 317 2.77 -10.19 -25.44
N PHE A 318 1.49 -10.05 -25.81
CA PHE A 318 0.76 -8.82 -25.56
C PHE A 318 0.64 -8.52 -24.06
N VAL A 319 0.33 -9.52 -23.25
CA VAL A 319 0.30 -9.43 -21.78
C VAL A 319 1.64 -8.90 -21.25
N VAL A 320 2.74 -9.56 -21.62
CA VAL A 320 4.09 -9.19 -21.15
C VAL A 320 4.55 -7.83 -21.68
N ILE A 321 4.02 -7.33 -22.80
CA ILE A 321 4.35 -5.95 -23.25
C ILE A 321 3.52 -4.91 -22.51
N LEU A 322 2.22 -5.15 -22.37
CA LEU A 322 1.25 -4.13 -21.94
C LEU A 322 1.22 -3.94 -20.42
N ILE A 323 1.53 -4.98 -19.64
CA ILE A 323 1.34 -4.97 -18.18
C ILE A 323 2.53 -4.42 -17.38
N PRO A 324 3.80 -4.74 -17.70
CA PRO A 324 4.90 -4.39 -16.80
C PRO A 324 5.02 -2.91 -16.48
N TRP A 325 4.82 -2.03 -17.46
CA TRP A 325 4.92 -0.59 -17.23
C TRP A 325 3.77 -0.04 -16.35
N PRO A 326 2.48 -0.26 -16.67
CA PRO A 326 1.38 0.14 -15.77
C PRO A 326 1.44 -0.51 -14.39
N PHE A 327 1.80 -1.79 -14.30
CA PHE A 327 1.97 -2.47 -13.01
C PHE A 327 3.08 -1.80 -12.18
N TYR A 328 4.21 -1.49 -12.81
CA TYR A 328 5.31 -0.81 -12.13
C TYR A 328 4.88 0.57 -11.62
N SER A 329 4.37 1.43 -12.51
CA SER A 329 4.08 2.83 -12.17
C SER A 329 2.89 3.02 -11.24
N SER A 330 1.83 2.22 -11.40
CA SER A 330 0.54 2.47 -10.75
C SER A 330 0.24 1.51 -9.60
N ILE A 331 1.01 0.44 -9.43
CA ILE A 331 0.81 -0.54 -8.35
C ILE A 331 2.08 -0.65 -7.52
N PHE A 332 3.19 -1.05 -8.15
CA PHE A 332 4.44 -1.33 -7.45
C PHE A 332 5.00 -0.07 -6.79
N VAL A 333 5.22 1.01 -7.56
CA VAL A 333 5.77 2.28 -7.02
C VAL A 333 4.87 2.85 -5.93
N SER A 334 3.54 2.82 -6.09
CA SER A 334 2.62 3.33 -5.07
C SER A 334 2.76 2.59 -3.73
N CYS A 335 2.77 1.26 -3.72
CA CYS A 335 2.92 0.50 -2.47
C CYS A 335 4.37 0.49 -1.95
N TRP A 336 5.35 0.73 -2.83
CA TRP A 336 6.76 0.65 -2.48
C TRP A 336 7.32 1.96 -1.93
N GLU A 337 7.00 3.08 -2.55
CA GLU A 337 7.62 4.38 -2.27
C GLU A 337 6.71 5.35 -1.50
N CYS A 338 5.38 5.17 -1.55
CA CYS A 338 4.45 6.08 -0.90
C CYS A 338 4.11 5.63 0.53
N TYR A 339 3.70 6.61 1.33
CA TYR A 339 3.29 6.40 2.71
C TYR A 339 1.81 6.00 2.79
N ASP A 340 1.53 5.15 3.77
CA ASP A 340 0.18 4.79 4.16
C ASP A 340 -0.45 5.94 4.92
N PHE A 341 -1.44 6.59 4.34
CA PHE A 341 -2.08 7.75 4.96
C PHE A 341 -2.79 7.41 6.27
N GLU A 342 -3.49 6.28 6.29
CA GLU A 342 -4.27 5.85 7.46
C GLU A 342 -3.34 5.43 8.60
N ALA A 343 -2.28 4.69 8.30
CA ALA A 343 -1.28 4.33 9.31
C ALA A 343 -0.56 5.58 9.85
N ALA A 344 -0.13 6.48 8.95
CA ALA A 344 0.46 7.78 9.29
C ALA A 344 -0.38 8.53 10.33
N LEU A 345 -1.64 8.76 9.98
CA LEU A 345 -2.54 9.49 10.86
C LEU A 345 -2.82 8.72 12.17
N THR A 346 -2.93 7.38 12.13
CA THR A 346 -3.13 6.57 13.33
C THR A 346 -1.97 6.74 14.31
N HIS A 347 -0.73 6.68 13.83
CA HIS A 347 0.45 6.92 14.67
C HIS A 347 0.51 8.34 15.23
N GLU A 348 0.24 9.37 14.41
CA GLU A 348 0.23 10.76 14.89
C GLU A 348 -0.81 10.98 15.99
N ILE A 349 -1.97 10.29 15.91
CA ILE A 349 -2.97 10.32 16.98
C ILE A 349 -2.40 9.70 18.27
N GLY A 350 -1.56 8.66 18.18
CA GLY A 350 -0.87 8.10 19.34
C GLY A 350 0.02 9.13 20.05
N HIS A 351 0.72 9.98 19.31
CA HIS A 351 1.47 11.11 19.88
C HIS A 351 0.55 12.14 20.54
N ILE A 352 -0.60 12.46 19.94
CA ILE A 352 -1.61 13.34 20.56
C ILE A 352 -2.10 12.74 21.88
N LEU A 353 -2.19 11.42 21.99
CA LEU A 353 -2.57 10.72 23.21
C LEU A 353 -1.42 10.55 24.22
N GLY A 354 -0.20 10.98 23.89
CA GLY A 354 0.95 10.98 24.79
C GLY A 354 1.84 9.74 24.70
N LEU A 355 1.71 8.93 23.64
CA LEU A 355 2.67 7.87 23.33
C LEU A 355 3.88 8.42 22.57
N GLY A 356 5.05 7.85 22.84
CA GLY A 356 6.30 8.15 22.13
C GLY A 356 6.75 6.97 21.29
N HIS A 357 7.84 7.14 20.56
CA HIS A 357 8.43 6.10 19.73
C HIS A 357 9.28 5.13 20.56
N PRO A 358 8.91 3.83 20.66
CA PRO A 358 9.68 2.86 21.43
C PRO A 358 11.04 2.51 20.80
N ASP A 359 11.22 2.72 19.50
CA ASP A 359 12.49 2.50 18.77
C ASP A 359 13.45 3.69 18.85
N LEU A 360 12.93 4.89 19.13
CA LEU A 360 13.70 6.13 19.22
C LEU A 360 13.91 6.58 20.68
N VAL A 361 13.88 5.66 21.64
CA VAL A 361 14.31 5.95 23.00
C VAL A 361 15.82 6.27 23.01
N PRO A 362 16.26 7.36 23.67
CA PRO A 362 17.65 7.74 23.77
C PRO A 362 18.53 6.62 24.33
N LYS A 363 19.66 6.33 23.69
CA LYS A 363 20.57 5.23 24.08
C LYS A 363 22.02 5.68 23.99
N TYR A 364 22.83 5.29 24.98
CA TYR A 364 24.28 5.40 24.91
C TYR A 364 24.84 4.16 24.22
N ASP A 365 25.70 4.34 23.22
CA ASP A 365 26.44 3.25 22.60
C ASP A 365 27.56 2.72 23.53
N GLU A 366 28.27 1.68 23.09
CA GLU A 366 29.38 1.08 23.84
C GLU A 366 30.57 2.05 24.10
N PHE A 367 30.62 3.17 23.39
CA PHE A 367 31.63 4.22 23.51
C PHE A 367 31.14 5.42 24.35
N GLY A 368 29.90 5.38 24.86
CA GLY A 368 29.29 6.48 25.60
C GLY A 368 28.77 7.63 24.73
N THR A 369 28.63 7.42 23.42
CA THR A 369 27.99 8.38 22.51
C THR A 369 26.48 8.25 22.64
N LEU A 370 25.81 9.37 22.91
CA LEU A 370 24.35 9.40 22.97
C LEU A 370 23.75 9.40 21.56
N THR A 371 22.89 8.43 21.26
CA THR A 371 21.91 8.52 20.18
C THR A 371 20.67 9.22 20.76
N PRO A 372 20.38 10.47 20.37
CA PRO A 372 19.37 11.28 21.05
C PRO A 372 17.94 10.80 20.79
N GLY A 373 17.68 10.08 19.69
CA GLY A 373 16.33 9.57 19.42
C GLY A 373 15.33 10.71 19.24
N GLU A 374 14.22 10.69 19.98
CA GLU A 374 13.24 11.81 20.01
C GLU A 374 13.52 12.89 21.04
N LEU A 375 14.62 12.80 21.79
CA LEU A 375 14.85 13.69 22.91
C LEU A 375 14.99 15.13 22.44
N ASP A 376 14.22 16.02 23.04
CA ASP A 376 14.37 17.46 22.86
C ASP A 376 15.81 17.85 23.25
N PRO A 377 16.55 18.59 22.39
CA PRO A 377 17.93 18.98 22.67
C PRO A 377 18.14 19.64 24.04
N SER A 378 17.12 20.34 24.55
CA SER A 378 17.11 21.01 25.86
C SER A 378 17.13 20.04 27.05
N TYR A 379 16.85 18.76 26.79
CA TYR A 379 16.73 17.68 27.78
C TYR A 379 17.80 16.60 27.63
N THR A 380 18.84 16.83 26.82
CA THR A 380 19.95 15.89 26.59
C THR A 380 20.63 15.38 27.86
N GLN A 381 20.70 16.18 28.93
CA GLN A 381 21.22 15.73 30.23
C GLN A 381 20.38 14.63 30.91
N PHE A 382 19.16 14.35 30.45
CA PHE A 382 18.26 13.34 31.00
C PHE A 382 18.12 12.10 30.12
N ALA A 383 18.88 12.02 29.03
CA ALA A 383 18.78 10.93 28.07
C ALA A 383 18.93 9.53 28.70
N SER A 384 19.82 9.40 29.69
CA SER A 384 20.06 8.13 30.39
C SER A 384 18.86 7.60 31.18
N ASN A 385 17.82 8.41 31.37
CA ASN A 385 16.62 8.06 32.12
C ASN A 385 15.52 7.47 31.25
N ALA A 386 15.54 7.74 29.95
CA ALA A 386 14.51 7.30 29.04
C ALA A 386 14.69 5.81 28.75
N THR A 387 13.65 5.02 29.00
CA THR A 387 13.64 3.57 28.74
C THR A 387 12.26 3.18 28.25
N ASN A 388 12.20 2.15 27.39
CA ASN A 388 10.95 1.45 27.13
C ASN A 388 10.38 0.90 28.44
N MET A 389 9.07 0.75 28.53
CA MET A 389 8.39 0.33 29.75
C MET A 389 7.27 -0.65 29.46
N TYR A 390 7.11 -1.65 30.30
CA TYR A 390 5.98 -2.56 30.24
C TYR A 390 5.23 -2.59 31.55
N ASN A 391 3.94 -2.85 31.52
CA ASN A 391 3.11 -3.10 32.67
C ASN A 391 3.13 -4.59 33.02
N ALA A 392 3.76 -4.94 34.13
CA ALA A 392 3.90 -6.33 34.57
C ALA A 392 2.55 -7.05 34.73
N LEU A 393 1.48 -6.34 35.12
CA LEU A 393 0.14 -6.94 35.20
C LEU A 393 -0.38 -7.35 33.82
N MET A 394 -0.09 -6.56 32.79
CA MET A 394 -0.55 -6.83 31.43
C MET A 394 0.37 -7.79 30.69
N ALA A 395 1.67 -7.78 31.02
CA ALA A 395 2.71 -8.57 30.34
C ALA A 395 2.78 -10.02 30.83
N GLU A 396 2.59 -10.26 32.13
CA GLU A 396 2.78 -11.58 32.74
C GLU A 396 1.49 -12.40 32.79
N ASN A 397 0.32 -11.75 32.66
CA ASN A 397 -0.98 -12.39 32.81
C ASN A 397 -1.73 -12.54 31.48
N THR A 398 -2.65 -13.50 31.47
CA THR A 398 -3.38 -13.92 30.27
C THR A 398 -4.89 -13.76 30.49
N GLY A 399 -5.64 -13.54 29.42
CA GLY A 399 -7.10 -13.38 29.49
C GLY A 399 -7.56 -12.31 30.49
N ALA A 400 -8.50 -12.67 31.37
CA ALA A 400 -9.09 -11.72 32.34
C ALA A 400 -8.11 -11.24 33.43
N ALA A 401 -7.04 -12.00 33.71
CA ALA A 401 -6.02 -11.59 34.68
C ALA A 401 -5.14 -10.45 34.15
N ARG A 402 -5.18 -10.18 32.84
CA ARG A 402 -4.54 -9.04 32.17
C ARG A 402 -5.24 -7.70 32.48
N ILE A 403 -6.48 -7.74 32.95
CA ILE A 403 -7.30 -6.55 33.20
C ILE A 403 -6.94 -5.97 34.57
N PRO A 404 -6.53 -4.68 34.65
CA PRO A 404 -6.42 -3.99 35.93
C PRO A 404 -7.76 -4.02 36.67
N ASN A 405 -7.79 -4.66 37.83
CA ASN A 405 -8.97 -4.64 38.69
C ASN A 405 -9.05 -3.30 39.45
N ALA A 406 -10.15 -3.06 40.16
CA ALA A 406 -10.34 -1.83 40.93
C ALA A 406 -9.21 -1.56 41.93
N SER A 407 -8.56 -2.58 42.52
CA SER A 407 -7.45 -2.38 43.46
C SER A 407 -6.14 -1.95 42.80
N HIS A 408 -5.88 -2.38 41.57
CA HIS A 408 -4.63 -2.07 40.86
C HIS A 408 -4.75 -0.84 39.96
N CYS A 409 -5.95 -0.57 39.44
CA CYS A 409 -6.21 0.50 38.48
C CYS A 409 -5.81 1.89 39.00
N TYR A 410 -6.12 2.20 40.27
CA TYR A 410 -5.77 3.49 40.88
C TYR A 410 -4.26 3.70 41.07
N ASN A 411 -3.46 2.64 40.97
CA ASN A 411 -2.01 2.69 41.10
C ASN A 411 -1.33 1.91 39.96
N ILE A 412 -1.87 2.01 38.73
CA ILE A 412 -1.43 1.18 37.60
C ILE A 412 0.07 1.32 37.31
N TRP A 413 0.65 2.49 37.59
CA TRP A 413 2.06 2.81 37.43
C TRP A 413 2.99 2.06 38.39
N ASP A 414 2.47 1.56 39.51
CA ASP A 414 3.25 0.73 40.45
C ASP A 414 3.68 -0.60 39.82
N TYR A 415 2.99 -1.02 38.77
CA TYR A 415 3.24 -2.27 38.05
C TYR A 415 4.03 -2.06 36.76
N VAL A 416 4.25 -0.82 36.34
CA VAL A 416 5.06 -0.49 35.17
C VAL A 416 6.52 -0.73 35.52
N GLN A 417 7.27 -1.46 34.72
CA GLN A 417 8.67 -1.80 34.89
C GLN A 417 9.48 -1.32 33.68
N PRO A 418 10.77 -0.99 33.85
CA PRO A 418 11.60 -0.56 32.74
C PRO A 418 12.01 -1.73 31.84
N ASN A 419 12.40 -1.39 30.62
CA ASN A 419 12.87 -2.28 29.54
C ASN A 419 11.79 -3.24 29.01
N LEU A 420 12.20 -4.43 28.58
CA LEU A 420 11.34 -5.51 28.11
C LEU A 420 11.09 -6.51 29.27
N PRO A 421 9.95 -7.22 29.28
CA PRO A 421 9.67 -8.28 30.24
C PRO A 421 10.67 -9.43 30.09
N PRO A 422 10.88 -10.28 31.11
CA PRO A 422 11.96 -11.29 31.07
C PRO A 422 11.77 -12.44 30.06
N SER A 423 10.54 -12.75 29.66
CA SER A 423 10.17 -13.97 28.90
C SER A 423 9.79 -13.67 27.45
N VAL A 424 10.76 -13.15 26.67
CA VAL A 424 10.45 -12.52 25.38
C VAL A 424 10.36 -13.43 24.15
N SER A 425 9.23 -13.36 23.44
CA SER A 425 9.05 -13.83 22.07
C SER A 425 8.48 -12.72 21.17
N GLY A 426 8.77 -12.76 19.86
CA GLY A 426 8.19 -11.83 18.87
C GLY A 426 8.82 -10.43 18.77
N ILE A 427 10.05 -10.23 19.26
CA ILE A 427 10.80 -8.97 19.07
C ILE A 427 11.11 -8.79 17.58
N ASN A 428 10.95 -7.56 17.09
CA ASN A 428 11.52 -7.15 15.82
C ASN A 428 13.05 -7.25 15.90
N SER A 429 13.64 -8.19 15.15
CA SER A 429 15.08 -8.45 15.19
C SER A 429 15.95 -7.25 14.79
N VAL A 430 15.37 -6.24 14.13
CA VAL A 430 16.07 -5.03 13.70
C VAL A 430 16.04 -3.97 14.80
N THR A 431 14.86 -3.64 15.31
CA THR A 431 14.69 -2.53 16.27
C THR A 431 14.83 -2.96 17.73
N ALA A 432 14.87 -4.26 17.99
CA ALA A 432 14.91 -4.86 19.33
C ALA A 432 13.72 -4.44 20.23
N ILE A 433 12.62 -4.01 19.61
CA ILE A 433 11.36 -3.68 20.27
C ILE A 433 10.24 -4.53 19.69
N ARG A 434 9.02 -4.30 20.16
CA ARG A 434 7.85 -5.06 19.76
C ARG A 434 7.15 -4.36 18.61
N PRO A 435 6.39 -5.10 17.78
CA PRO A 435 5.54 -4.49 16.77
C PRO A 435 4.63 -3.44 17.40
N SER A 436 4.73 -2.20 16.95
CA SER A 436 3.94 -1.08 17.44
C SER A 436 3.56 -0.17 16.27
N ILE A 437 2.38 0.44 16.32
CA ILE A 437 2.04 1.53 15.40
C ILE A 437 2.94 2.73 15.62
N MET A 438 3.44 2.90 16.85
CA MET A 438 4.33 3.97 17.29
C MET A 438 5.80 3.74 16.92
N GLU A 439 6.17 2.66 16.22
CA GLU A 439 7.52 2.57 15.62
C GLU A 439 7.73 3.73 14.65
N SER A 440 8.94 4.31 14.61
CA SER A 440 9.19 5.48 13.78
C SER A 440 8.90 5.20 12.33
N PHE A 441 8.20 6.15 11.69
CA PHE A 441 7.77 5.98 10.31
C PHE A 441 8.95 5.79 9.38
N THR A 442 9.17 4.54 9.02
CA THR A 442 9.84 4.18 7.80
C THR A 442 8.78 3.90 6.74
N THR A 443 9.15 3.91 5.46
CA THR A 443 8.27 3.44 4.36
C THR A 443 7.86 1.95 4.49
N HIS A 444 8.08 1.32 5.65
CA HIS A 444 8.01 -0.12 5.90
C HIS A 444 6.99 -0.56 6.95
N ASN A 445 6.30 0.34 7.67
CA ASN A 445 5.30 -0.07 8.66
C ASN A 445 3.86 -0.02 8.08
N PRO A 446 3.25 -1.17 7.75
CA PRO A 446 1.98 -1.23 7.00
C PRO A 446 0.74 -1.33 7.89
N THR A 447 0.90 -1.15 9.20
CA THR A 447 -0.18 -1.46 10.13
C THR A 447 -1.03 -0.23 10.31
N VAL A 448 -2.35 -0.35 10.08
CA VAL A 448 -3.35 0.68 10.45
C VAL A 448 -3.96 0.39 11.82
N CYS A 449 -3.71 -0.83 12.32
CA CYS A 449 -4.16 -1.28 13.62
C CYS A 449 -3.13 -0.90 14.67
N ILE A 450 -3.62 -0.46 15.82
CA ILE A 450 -2.80 -0.48 17.02
C ILE A 450 -2.45 -1.93 17.39
N SER A 451 -1.26 -2.15 17.90
CA SER A 451 -0.78 -3.43 18.37
C SER A 451 -1.10 -3.64 19.85
N GLU A 452 -0.69 -4.79 20.40
CA GLU A 452 -0.78 -5.04 21.84
C GLU A 452 0.08 -4.08 22.66
N ASP A 453 1.12 -3.52 22.05
CA ASP A 453 2.00 -2.54 22.66
C ASP A 453 1.31 -1.21 22.89
N ASP A 454 0.73 -0.72 21.82
CA ASP A 454 0.00 0.53 21.80
C ASP A 454 -1.19 0.47 22.75
N LEU A 455 -1.90 -0.66 22.80
CA LEU A 455 -3.03 -0.87 23.71
C LEU A 455 -2.59 -0.93 25.19
N GLU A 456 -1.44 -1.53 25.48
CA GLU A 456 -0.88 -1.57 26.82
C GLU A 456 -0.46 -0.17 27.29
N GLY A 457 0.22 0.58 26.42
CA GLY A 457 0.56 1.98 26.66
C GLY A 457 -0.69 2.82 26.90
N LEU A 458 -1.69 2.66 26.04
CA LEU A 458 -2.98 3.34 26.15
C LEU A 458 -3.67 3.03 27.49
N ASN A 459 -3.75 1.76 27.88
CA ASN A 459 -4.34 1.34 29.16
C ASN A 459 -3.49 1.70 30.38
N THR A 460 -2.21 2.05 30.20
CA THR A 460 -1.37 2.53 31.30
C THR A 460 -1.50 4.05 31.47
N LEU A 461 -1.54 4.79 30.36
CA LEU A 461 -1.75 6.25 30.36
C LEU A 461 -3.19 6.61 30.73
N TYR A 462 -4.16 5.79 30.32
CA TYR A 462 -5.59 5.95 30.56
C TYR A 462 -6.18 4.59 31.00
N PRO A 463 -6.03 4.16 32.27
CA PRO A 463 -6.54 2.88 32.73
C PRO A 463 -8.06 2.92 32.90
N VAL A 464 -8.70 1.83 32.50
CA VAL A 464 -10.12 1.57 32.71
C VAL A 464 -10.27 0.48 33.77
N CYS A 465 -10.77 0.82 34.96
CA CYS A 465 -10.80 -0.12 36.09
C CYS A 465 -11.82 -1.26 35.95
N SER A 466 -12.71 -1.20 34.96
CA SER A 466 -13.70 -2.23 34.69
C SER A 466 -14.03 -2.28 33.21
N GLY A 467 -13.83 -3.46 32.60
CA GLY A 467 -14.09 -3.67 31.18
C GLY A 467 -13.03 -3.03 30.27
N ALA A 468 -11.78 -2.94 30.72
CA ALA A 468 -10.67 -2.56 29.85
C ALA A 468 -10.56 -3.55 28.68
N ILE A 469 -10.23 -3.01 27.51
CA ILE A 469 -9.94 -3.81 26.33
C ILE A 469 -8.48 -4.26 26.45
N VAL A 470 -8.26 -5.58 26.42
CA VAL A 470 -6.92 -6.19 26.60
C VAL A 470 -6.38 -6.86 25.33
N THR A 471 -7.20 -6.89 24.28
CA THR A 471 -6.84 -7.38 22.96
C THR A 471 -7.17 -6.30 21.94
N PRO A 472 -6.22 -5.87 21.10
CA PRO A 472 -6.47 -4.84 20.11
C PRO A 472 -7.63 -5.20 19.20
N ILE A 473 -8.63 -4.33 19.19
CA ILE A 473 -9.73 -4.36 18.23
C ILE A 473 -9.21 -3.64 17.00
N CYS A 474 -9.19 -4.33 15.86
CA CYS A 474 -8.89 -3.69 14.59
C CYS A 474 -9.95 -4.06 13.58
N ASP A 475 -10.74 -3.07 13.20
CA ASP A 475 -11.65 -3.18 12.07
C ASP A 475 -10.98 -2.56 10.84
N LYS A 476 -10.65 -3.40 9.86
CA LYS A 476 -10.02 -2.96 8.61
C LYS A 476 -11.10 -2.76 7.57
N SER A 477 -11.19 -1.56 7.03
CA SER A 477 -12.06 -1.30 5.90
C SER A 477 -11.45 -1.86 4.61
N ASP A 478 -12.17 -2.77 3.96
CA ASP A 478 -11.81 -3.31 2.65
C ASP A 478 -12.14 -2.27 1.55
N MET A 479 -11.24 -1.31 1.32
CA MET A 479 -11.44 -0.29 0.27
C MET A 479 -11.36 -0.86 -1.15
N ASN A 480 -10.72 -2.02 -1.35
CA ASN A 480 -10.60 -2.72 -2.63
C ASN A 480 -10.02 -1.88 -3.79
N ILE A 481 -9.35 -0.75 -3.50
CA ILE A 481 -8.78 0.17 -4.51
C ILE A 481 -7.64 -0.53 -5.26
N GLY A 482 -6.79 -1.24 -4.53
CA GLY A 482 -5.70 -2.02 -5.12
C GLY A 482 -6.21 -3.17 -5.99
N MET A 483 -7.32 -3.80 -5.62
CA MET A 483 -7.99 -4.80 -6.46
C MET A 483 -8.54 -4.19 -7.74
N LEU A 484 -9.14 -2.99 -7.67
CA LEU A 484 -9.58 -2.26 -8.85
C LEU A 484 -8.40 -1.93 -9.77
N ARG A 485 -7.25 -1.50 -9.22
CA ARG A 485 -6.03 -1.28 -9.99
C ARG A 485 -5.51 -2.56 -10.64
N MET A 486 -5.53 -3.70 -9.95
CA MET A 486 -5.19 -4.99 -10.56
C MET A 486 -6.11 -5.33 -11.72
N VAL A 487 -7.41 -5.04 -11.60
CA VAL A 487 -8.36 -5.22 -12.71
C VAL A 487 -7.99 -4.32 -13.89
N SER A 488 -7.76 -3.04 -13.64
CA SER A 488 -7.53 -2.03 -14.69
C SER A 488 -6.18 -2.12 -15.38
N TYR A 489 -5.11 -2.43 -14.64
CA TYR A 489 -3.73 -2.41 -15.15
C TYR A 489 -3.16 -3.79 -15.47
N VAL A 490 -3.78 -4.88 -14.98
CA VAL A 490 -3.31 -6.25 -15.23
C VAL A 490 -4.36 -7.05 -15.99
N ILE A 491 -5.57 -7.20 -15.43
CA ILE A 491 -6.59 -8.08 -16.01
C ILE A 491 -7.13 -7.51 -17.33
N PHE A 492 -7.47 -6.22 -17.37
CA PHE A 492 -8.04 -5.60 -18.57
C PHE A 492 -7.07 -5.64 -19.76
N PRO A 493 -5.79 -5.21 -19.65
CA PRO A 493 -4.83 -5.34 -20.75
C PRO A 493 -4.58 -6.80 -21.15
N ALA A 494 -4.65 -7.74 -20.21
CA ALA A 494 -4.53 -9.17 -20.52
C ALA A 494 -5.70 -9.67 -21.36
N VAL A 495 -6.94 -9.30 -21.00
CA VAL A 495 -8.14 -9.64 -21.76
C VAL A 495 -8.11 -8.99 -23.14
N VAL A 496 -7.74 -7.71 -23.24
CA VAL A 496 -7.57 -7.02 -24.52
C VAL A 496 -6.51 -7.72 -25.38
N GLY A 497 -5.36 -8.07 -24.81
CA GLY A 497 -4.30 -8.81 -25.50
C GLY A 497 -4.77 -10.18 -26.01
N LEU A 498 -5.58 -10.90 -25.24
CA LEU A 498 -6.19 -12.17 -25.64
C LEU A 498 -7.20 -11.99 -26.79
N VAL A 499 -8.12 -11.04 -26.66
CA VAL A 499 -9.13 -10.75 -27.69
C VAL A 499 -8.47 -10.32 -29.00
N LEU A 500 -7.49 -9.41 -28.95
CA LEU A 500 -6.71 -8.99 -30.12
C LEU A 500 -5.98 -10.18 -30.76
N SER A 501 -5.42 -11.07 -29.94
CA SER A 501 -4.78 -12.29 -30.44
C SER A 501 -5.77 -13.21 -31.17
N ILE A 502 -6.97 -13.43 -30.60
CA ILE A 502 -8.02 -14.26 -31.21
C ILE A 502 -8.49 -13.63 -32.52
N ILE A 503 -8.76 -12.33 -32.55
CA ILE A 503 -9.19 -11.61 -33.77
C ILE A 503 -8.13 -11.71 -34.86
N LEU A 504 -6.87 -11.46 -34.51
CA LEU A 504 -5.74 -11.54 -35.44
C LEU A 504 -5.63 -12.94 -36.03
N HIS A 505 -5.62 -13.98 -35.19
CA HIS A 505 -5.47 -15.36 -35.65
C HIS A 505 -6.69 -15.89 -36.41
N THR A 506 -7.90 -15.49 -36.03
CA THR A 506 -9.13 -15.87 -36.75
C THR A 506 -9.15 -15.22 -38.14
N SER A 507 -8.76 -13.95 -38.24
CA SER A 507 -8.65 -13.23 -39.51
C SER A 507 -7.59 -13.85 -40.43
N LEU A 508 -6.43 -14.20 -39.86
CA LEU A 508 -5.35 -14.91 -40.55
C LEU A 508 -5.80 -16.28 -41.05
N HIS A 509 -6.49 -17.05 -40.22
CA HIS A 509 -6.98 -18.37 -40.56
C HIS A 509 -8.04 -18.32 -41.67
N SER A 510 -9.02 -17.41 -41.54
CA SER A 510 -10.04 -17.18 -42.56
C SER A 510 -9.42 -16.81 -43.90
N LYS A 511 -8.40 -15.95 -43.91
CA LYS A 511 -7.67 -15.58 -45.11
C LYS A 511 -6.90 -16.75 -45.72
N SER A 512 -6.15 -17.49 -44.90
CA SER A 512 -5.41 -18.69 -45.32
C SER A 512 -6.35 -19.73 -45.95
N GLN A 513 -7.53 -19.95 -45.36
CA GLN A 513 -8.54 -20.83 -45.94
C GLN A 513 -9.06 -20.33 -47.30
N LYS A 514 -9.34 -19.02 -47.43
CA LYS A 514 -9.77 -18.43 -48.71
C LYS A 514 -8.69 -18.58 -49.78
N ASP A 515 -7.43 -18.35 -49.43
CA ASP A 515 -6.30 -18.46 -50.37
C ASP A 515 -6.04 -19.93 -50.76
N LEU A 516 -6.19 -20.87 -49.82
CA LEU A 516 -6.14 -22.30 -50.12
C LEU A 516 -7.28 -22.74 -51.06
N LYS A 517 -8.51 -22.22 -50.87
CA LYS A 517 -9.64 -22.48 -51.77
C LYS A 517 -9.37 -21.94 -53.18
N LYS A 518 -8.84 -20.72 -53.29
CA LYS A 518 -8.43 -20.12 -54.58
C LYS A 518 -7.34 -20.94 -55.27
N ALA A 519 -6.30 -21.36 -54.53
CA ALA A 519 -5.21 -22.17 -55.07
C ALA A 519 -5.70 -23.56 -55.54
N LYS A 520 -6.61 -24.19 -54.80
CA LYS A 520 -7.25 -25.45 -55.22
C LYS A 520 -8.09 -25.27 -56.49
N ALA A 521 -8.89 -24.19 -56.57
CA ALA A 521 -9.67 -23.88 -57.76
C ALA A 521 -8.79 -23.62 -58.99
N ALA A 522 -7.69 -22.87 -58.83
CA ALA A 522 -6.73 -22.61 -59.91
C ALA A 522 -6.04 -23.89 -60.40
N ASN A 523 -5.61 -24.77 -59.49
CA ASN A 523 -5.05 -26.08 -59.85
C ASN A 523 -6.07 -26.97 -60.56
N LEU A 524 -7.33 -26.95 -60.14
CA LEU A 524 -8.41 -27.68 -60.81
C LEU A 524 -8.59 -27.18 -62.25
N TRP A 525 -8.61 -25.85 -62.44
CA TRP A 525 -8.69 -25.22 -63.76
C TRP A 525 -7.50 -25.57 -64.66
N LEU A 526 -6.27 -25.52 -64.13
CA LEU A 526 -5.07 -25.93 -64.88
C LEU A 526 -5.11 -27.40 -65.28
N ARG A 527 -5.62 -28.27 -64.39
CA ARG A 527 -5.77 -29.70 -64.68
C ARG A 527 -6.84 -29.95 -65.74
N ALA A 528 -7.98 -29.25 -65.67
CA ALA A 528 -9.02 -29.29 -66.69
C ALA A 528 -8.51 -28.81 -68.06
N GLY A 529 -7.72 -27.73 -68.10
CA GLY A 529 -7.09 -27.24 -69.33
C GLY A 529 -6.06 -28.20 -69.94
N ARG A 530 -5.31 -28.94 -69.11
CA ARG A 530 -4.41 -30.00 -69.60
C ARG A 530 -5.18 -31.18 -70.18
N LEU A 531 -6.28 -31.58 -69.54
CA LEU A 531 -7.12 -32.66 -70.04
C LEU A 531 -7.80 -32.26 -71.36
N SER A 532 -8.30 -31.03 -71.49
CA SER A 532 -8.89 -30.56 -72.75
C SER A 532 -7.87 -30.45 -73.89
N SER A 533 -6.65 -29.97 -73.62
CA SER A 533 -5.57 -29.93 -74.62
C SER A 533 -5.05 -31.33 -75.00
N GLN A 534 -5.02 -32.29 -74.07
CA GLN A 534 -4.75 -33.69 -74.39
C GLN A 534 -5.86 -34.32 -75.24
N ALA A 535 -7.13 -34.07 -74.91
CA ALA A 535 -8.26 -34.53 -75.72
C ALA A 535 -8.23 -33.97 -77.14
N ALA A 536 -7.92 -32.67 -77.31
CA ALA A 536 -7.76 -32.05 -78.63
C ALA A 536 -6.56 -32.61 -79.42
N ARG A 537 -5.46 -32.98 -78.74
CA ARG A 537 -4.33 -33.67 -79.39
C ARG A 537 -4.68 -35.09 -79.82
N GLN A 538 -5.43 -35.83 -79.01
CA GLN A 538 -5.92 -37.16 -79.39
C GLN A 538 -6.89 -37.10 -80.57
N SER A 539 -7.81 -36.13 -80.62
CA SER A 539 -8.72 -35.99 -81.77
C SER A 539 -7.98 -35.70 -83.08
N ASN A 540 -6.92 -34.87 -83.05
CA ASN A 540 -6.07 -34.62 -84.21
C ASN A 540 -5.19 -35.83 -84.58
N ALA A 541 -4.76 -36.65 -83.63
CA ALA A 541 -4.03 -37.89 -83.91
C ALA A 541 -4.94 -38.97 -84.53
N THR A 542 -6.21 -39.04 -84.13
CA THR A 542 -7.21 -39.91 -84.77
C THR A 542 -7.58 -39.45 -86.18
N SER A 543 -7.56 -38.15 -86.48
CA SER A 543 -7.79 -37.68 -87.86
C SER A 543 -6.62 -38.00 -88.79
N PHE A 544 -5.38 -38.04 -88.27
CA PHE A 544 -4.19 -38.42 -89.05
C PHE A 544 -4.13 -39.92 -89.35
N THR A 545 -4.47 -40.77 -88.38
CA THR A 545 -4.54 -42.23 -88.59
C THR A 545 -5.68 -42.65 -89.54
N GLN A 546 -6.77 -41.88 -89.58
CA GLN A 546 -7.84 -42.10 -90.56
C GLN A 546 -7.43 -41.70 -92.00
N ALA A 547 -6.49 -40.75 -92.17
CA ALA A 547 -5.91 -40.40 -93.47
C ALA A 547 -4.95 -41.48 -93.99
N ASP A 548 -4.14 -42.10 -93.12
CA ASP A 548 -3.26 -43.21 -93.49
C ASP A 548 -4.02 -44.50 -93.78
N SER A 549 -5.13 -44.78 -93.09
CA SER A 549 -5.98 -45.94 -93.40
C SER A 549 -6.66 -45.87 -94.78
N LYS A 550 -6.95 -44.65 -95.28
CA LYS A 550 -7.44 -44.43 -96.65
C LYS A 550 -6.34 -44.54 -97.70
N LEU A 551 -5.07 -44.31 -97.33
CA LEU A 551 -3.91 -44.50 -98.22
C LEU A 551 -3.47 -45.99 -98.28
N ALA A 552 -3.63 -46.73 -97.18
CA ALA A 552 -3.42 -48.18 -97.14
C ALA A 552 -4.53 -48.98 -97.86
N ALA A 553 -5.78 -48.48 -97.85
CA ALA A 553 -6.88 -49.07 -98.63
C ALA A 553 -6.79 -48.83 -100.15
N ALA A 554 -5.94 -47.90 -100.61
CA ALA A 554 -5.73 -47.61 -102.03
C ALA A 554 -4.59 -48.43 -102.67
N LYS A 555 -3.90 -49.30 -101.91
CA LYS A 555 -2.73 -50.07 -102.38
C LYS A 555 -2.89 -51.59 -102.36
N ALA A 556 -4.10 -52.10 -102.12
CA ALA A 556 -4.38 -53.53 -102.00
C ALA A 556 -5.40 -54.05 -103.04
N LEU A 557 -5.34 -53.52 -104.28
CA LEU A 557 -6.14 -54.00 -105.40
C LEU A 557 -5.27 -54.36 -106.61
N ASP A 558 -4.29 -55.22 -106.38
CA ASP A 558 -3.48 -55.98 -107.33
C ASP A 558 -2.81 -57.04 -106.42
N THR A 559 -2.90 -58.37 -106.58
CA THR A 559 -3.21 -59.25 -107.71
C THR A 559 -3.48 -60.67 -107.08
N PRO A 560 -3.56 -61.81 -107.80
CA PRO A 560 -4.70 -62.71 -107.72
C PRO A 560 -4.45 -64.07 -107.06
N THR A 561 -5.57 -64.80 -106.86
CA THR A 561 -5.77 -66.26 -106.94
C THR A 561 -4.73 -67.21 -106.34
N GLY A 562 -5.22 -68.13 -105.48
CA GLY A 562 -4.86 -69.53 -105.63
C GLY A 562 -4.73 -70.37 -104.36
N VAL A 563 -5.62 -71.38 -104.28
CA VAL A 563 -5.32 -72.78 -103.92
C VAL A 563 -4.98 -73.10 -102.45
N GLU A 564 -6.03 -73.56 -101.74
CA GLU A 564 -6.17 -74.88 -101.08
C GLU A 564 -4.89 -75.62 -100.62
N VAL A 565 -4.82 -76.03 -99.34
CA VAL A 565 -4.56 -77.43 -98.91
C VAL A 565 -4.88 -77.59 -97.42
N THR A 566 -5.79 -78.53 -97.18
CA THR A 566 -6.17 -79.20 -95.93
C THR A 566 -5.04 -80.06 -95.36
N VAL A 567 -4.75 -80.03 -94.05
CA VAL A 567 -4.31 -81.23 -93.29
C VAL A 567 -4.75 -81.15 -91.83
N MET A 568 -5.63 -82.09 -91.49
CA MET A 568 -5.97 -82.78 -90.22
C MET A 568 -6.00 -82.03 -88.89
#